data_AF-A0A0Q7WH02-F1
#
_entry.id   AF-A0A0Q7WH02-F1
#
_cell.length_a   1.000
_cell.length_b   1.000
_cell.length_c   1.000
_cell.angle_alpha   90.00
_cell.angle_beta   90.00
_cell.angle_gamma   90.00
#
_symmetry.space_group_name_H-M   'P 1'
#
loop_
_entity.id
_entity.type
_entity.pdbx_description
1 polymer ?
#
loop_
_entity_poly.entity_id
_entity_poly.type
_entity_poly.pdbx_seq_one_letter_code
_entity_poly.pdbx_strand_id
1 'polypeptide(L)'
;MSVRFQKTDSQRRRHFIKEWRHHRGLTMDRLADRLDISKATLSRIESGKQPYTQDTLEALADALSCEPADLIMRDPTAPGAIWSLWERANPAQRQQIESVVRALVEAA
;
A
#
# COMPACT_ATOMS: atom_id res chain seq x y z
N MET A 1 13.97 -22.77 -21.62
CA MET A 1 12.89 -21.91 -22.14
C MET A 1 12.71 -20.74 -21.20
N SER A 2 13.00 -19.51 -21.62
CA SER A 2 12.84 -18.34 -20.74
C SER A 2 11.38 -17.90 -20.79
N VAL A 3 10.62 -18.21 -19.75
CA VAL A 3 9.25 -17.66 -19.60
C VAL A 3 9.40 -16.16 -19.37
N ARG A 4 8.84 -15.36 -20.26
CA ARG A 4 8.88 -13.90 -20.16
C ARG A 4 7.78 -13.48 -19.17
N PHE A 5 8.15 -13.29 -17.90
CA PHE A 5 7.23 -12.89 -16.82
C PHE A 5 6.82 -11.39 -16.86
N GLN A 6 7.17 -10.66 -17.93
CA GLN A 6 6.88 -9.23 -18.04
C GLN A 6 5.47 -8.99 -18.59
N LYS A 7 4.55 -8.61 -17.70
CA LYS A 7 3.21 -8.12 -18.04
C LYS A 7 3.28 -6.73 -18.67
N THR A 8 2.39 -6.43 -19.61
CA THR A 8 2.16 -5.07 -20.11
C THR A 8 1.50 -4.19 -19.06
N ASP A 9 1.54 -2.86 -19.23
CA ASP A 9 0.90 -1.90 -18.34
C ASP A 9 -0.59 -2.19 -18.13
N SER A 10 -1.31 -2.55 -19.20
CA SER A 10 -2.73 -2.91 -19.15
C SER A 10 -3.04 -4.24 -18.45
N GLN A 11 -2.04 -5.12 -18.29
CA GLN A 11 -2.17 -6.43 -17.65
C GLN A 11 -1.79 -6.41 -16.16
N ARG A 12 -1.19 -5.32 -15.66
CA ARG A 12 -0.80 -5.21 -14.26
C ARG A 12 -2.05 -5.03 -13.40
N ARG A 13 -2.05 -5.69 -12.23
CA ARG A 13 -3.11 -5.50 -11.24
C ARG A 13 -3.03 -4.08 -10.71
N ARG A 14 -4.20 -3.52 -10.39
CA ARG A 14 -4.28 -2.24 -9.68
C ARG A 14 -3.55 -2.34 -8.34
N HIS A 15 -2.90 -1.26 -7.96
CA HIS A 15 -2.29 -1.01 -6.66
C HIS A 15 -2.70 0.39 -6.19
N PHE A 16 -2.38 0.73 -4.94
CA PHE A 16 -2.90 1.91 -4.25
C PHE A 16 -1.80 2.90 -3.81
N ILE A 17 -0.59 2.79 -4.36
CA ILE A 17 0.55 3.65 -4.01
C ILE A 17 0.20 5.15 -4.07
N LYS A 18 -0.50 5.57 -5.12
CA LYS A 18 -0.91 6.97 -5.30
C LYS A 18 -1.90 7.39 -4.22
N GLU A 19 -2.90 6.56 -3.96
CA GLU A 19 -3.94 6.77 -2.95
C GLU A 19 -3.31 6.88 -1.56
N TRP A 20 -2.33 6.02 -1.24
CA TRP A 20 -1.56 6.07 0.00
C TRP A 20 -0.72 7.33 0.13
N ARG A 21 -0.06 7.78 -0.94
CA ARG A 21 0.65 9.07 -0.94
C ARG A 21 -0.29 10.23 -0.62
N HIS A 22 -1.48 10.26 -1.23
CA HIS A 22 -2.48 11.29 -0.94
C HIS A 22 -3.02 11.18 0.49
N HIS A 23 -3.27 9.96 0.98
CA HIS A 23 -3.72 9.70 2.34
C HIS A 23 -2.73 10.21 3.39
N ARG A 24 -1.42 10.09 3.13
CA ARG A 24 -0.35 10.65 3.99
C ARG A 24 -0.05 12.13 3.74
N GLY A 25 -0.82 12.80 2.87
CA GLY A 25 -0.67 14.24 2.59
C GLY A 25 0.64 14.61 1.89
N LEU A 26 1.30 13.67 1.20
CA LEU A 26 2.59 13.91 0.56
C LEU A 26 2.42 14.35 -0.90
N THR A 27 3.22 15.33 -1.31
CA THR A 27 3.40 15.64 -2.74
C THR A 27 4.29 14.57 -3.39
N MET A 28 4.20 14.46 -4.71
CA MET A 28 5.05 13.55 -5.47
C MET A 28 6.54 13.91 -5.31
N ASP A 29 6.89 15.19 -5.29
CA ASP A 29 8.27 15.65 -5.07
C ASP A 29 8.77 15.20 -3.69
N ARG A 30 7.98 15.42 -2.64
CA ARG A 30 8.36 15.01 -1.27
C ARG A 30 8.55 13.51 -1.11
N LEU A 31 7.72 12.70 -1.76
CA LEU A 31 7.88 11.24 -1.70
C LEU A 31 9.08 10.78 -2.54
N ALA A 32 9.29 11.38 -3.71
CA ALA A 32 10.43 11.08 -4.56
C ALA A 32 11.77 11.42 -3.86
N ASP A 33 11.84 12.57 -3.19
CA ASP A 33 12.99 12.98 -2.37
C ASP A 33 13.28 11.99 -1.24
N ARG A 34 12.24 11.48 -0.55
CA ARG A 34 12.39 10.47 0.52
C ARG A 34 12.96 9.15 0.03
N LEU A 35 12.71 8.80 -1.23
CA LEU A 35 13.10 7.54 -1.85
C LEU A 35 14.38 7.67 -2.67
N ASP A 36 14.96 8.87 -2.76
CA ASP A 36 16.10 9.20 -3.63
C ASP A 36 15.87 8.78 -5.11
N ILE A 37 14.66 9.05 -5.62
CA ILE A 37 14.30 8.80 -7.02
C ILE A 37 13.78 10.06 -7.70
N SER A 38 13.76 10.06 -9.04
CA SER A 38 13.13 11.15 -9.77
C SER A 38 11.60 11.14 -9.63
N LYS A 39 10.99 12.32 -9.61
CA LYS A 39 9.52 12.50 -9.71
C LYS A 39 8.92 11.74 -10.90
N ALA A 40 9.64 11.70 -12.04
CA ALA A 40 9.21 10.99 -13.23
C ALA A 40 9.19 9.47 -13.03
N THR A 41 10.14 8.92 -12.28
CA THR A 41 10.14 7.50 -11.87
C THR A 41 8.96 7.21 -10.98
N LEU A 42 8.73 8.01 -9.93
CA LEU A 42 7.59 7.85 -9.04
C LEU A 42 6.25 7.93 -9.80
N SER A 43 6.09 8.88 -10.71
CA SER A 43 4.90 9.02 -11.56
C SER A 43 4.63 7.78 -12.42
N ARG A 44 5.67 7.18 -13.02
CA ARG A 44 5.54 5.94 -13.81
C ARG A 44 5.18 4.74 -12.94
N ILE A 45 5.69 4.68 -11.70
CA ILE A 45 5.30 3.65 -10.72
C ILE A 45 3.83 3.83 -10.32
N GLU A 46 3.43 5.05 -9.90
CA GLU A 46 2.05 5.34 -9.48
C GLU A 46 1.01 5.09 -10.57
N SER A 47 1.38 5.26 -11.84
CA SER A 47 0.52 4.98 -13.00
C SER A 47 0.61 3.54 -13.53
N GLY A 48 1.39 2.67 -12.88
CA GLY A 48 1.58 1.28 -13.28
C GLY A 48 2.37 1.09 -14.58
N LYS A 49 2.96 2.15 -15.15
CA LYS A 49 3.80 2.12 -16.36
C LYS A 49 5.18 1.55 -16.12
N GLN A 50 5.68 1.67 -14.89
CA GLN A 50 6.88 1.01 -14.43
C GLN A 50 6.49 0.05 -13.29
N PRO A 51 6.89 -1.24 -13.35
CA PRO A 51 6.69 -2.14 -12.22
C PRO A 51 7.56 -1.72 -11.03
N TYR A 52 7.04 -1.88 -9.82
CA TYR A 52 7.86 -1.83 -8.62
C TYR A 52 8.70 -3.11 -8.50
N THR A 53 9.88 -2.99 -7.88
CA THR A 53 10.62 -4.14 -7.33
C THR A 53 10.20 -4.37 -5.88
N GLN A 54 10.68 -5.45 -5.27
CA GLN A 54 10.53 -5.65 -3.83
C GLN A 54 11.10 -4.46 -3.04
N ASP A 55 12.35 -4.08 -3.30
CA ASP A 55 13.00 -2.94 -2.63
C ASP A 55 12.23 -1.63 -2.78
N THR A 56 11.70 -1.35 -3.97
CA THR A 56 10.91 -0.13 -4.20
C THR A 56 9.60 -0.17 -3.43
N LEU A 57 8.96 -1.33 -3.35
CA LEU A 57 7.70 -1.50 -2.63
C LEU A 57 7.89 -1.36 -1.12
N GLU A 58 8.94 -1.96 -0.57
CA GLU A 58 9.30 -1.86 0.85
C GLU A 58 9.68 -0.42 1.21
N ALA A 59 10.52 0.24 0.41
CA ALA A 59 10.88 1.64 0.63
C ALA A 59 9.66 2.57 0.55
N LEU A 60 8.73 2.32 -0.39
CA LEU A 60 7.46 3.06 -0.46
C LEU A 60 6.62 2.84 0.80
N ALA A 61 6.56 1.62 1.32
CA ALA A 61 5.79 1.27 2.50
C ALA A 61 6.32 2.00 3.74
N ASP A 62 7.65 2.00 3.92
CA ASP A 62 8.32 2.73 5.00
C ASP A 62 8.06 4.25 4.88
N ALA A 63 8.25 4.82 3.69
CA ALA A 63 8.07 6.25 3.44
C ALA A 63 6.61 6.72 3.62
N LEU A 64 5.66 5.79 3.47
CA LEU A 64 4.21 5.99 3.64
C LEU A 64 3.68 5.45 4.97
N SER A 65 4.54 4.93 5.84
CA SER A 65 4.21 4.37 7.14
C SER A 65 3.06 3.36 7.07
N CYS A 66 3.15 2.39 6.17
CA CYS A 66 2.21 1.28 6.01
C CYS A 66 2.95 -0.02 5.70
N GLU A 67 2.24 -1.13 5.58
CA GLU A 67 2.84 -2.40 5.16
C GLU A 67 2.91 -2.48 3.61
N PRO A 68 3.87 -3.22 3.01
CA PRO A 68 3.93 -3.43 1.56
C PRO A 68 2.63 -3.98 0.97
N ALA A 69 1.95 -4.85 1.71
CA ALA A 69 0.66 -5.43 1.31
C ALA A 69 -0.45 -4.36 1.19
N ASP A 70 -0.38 -3.29 1.97
CA ASP A 70 -1.36 -2.21 1.94
C ASP A 70 -1.33 -1.48 0.60
N LEU A 71 -0.13 -1.25 0.10
CA LEU A 71 0.09 -0.60 -1.19
C LEU A 71 -0.45 -1.42 -2.36
N ILE A 72 -0.58 -2.74 -2.22
CA ILE A 72 -1.04 -3.63 -3.29
C ILE A 72 -2.55 -3.92 -3.16
N MET A 73 -3.07 -4.04 -1.94
CA MET A 73 -4.41 -4.61 -1.70
C MET A 73 -5.43 -3.64 -1.12
N ARG A 74 -5.00 -2.54 -0.45
CA ARG A 74 -5.90 -1.72 0.36
C ARG A 74 -6.01 -0.32 -0.20
N ASP A 75 -7.25 0.07 -0.53
CA ASP A 75 -7.58 1.47 -0.81
C ASP A 75 -7.72 2.22 0.54
N PRO A 76 -6.82 3.16 0.87
CA PRO A 76 -6.89 3.89 2.13
C PRO A 76 -8.04 4.91 2.18
N THR A 77 -8.77 5.10 1.07
CA THR A 77 -9.93 5.98 0.98
C THR A 77 -11.26 5.24 1.02
N ALA A 78 -11.25 3.90 1.03
CA ALA A 78 -12.47 3.09 1.07
C ALA A 78 -13.25 3.31 2.39
N PRO A 79 -14.54 3.73 2.32
CA PRO A 79 -15.38 3.90 3.50
C PRO A 79 -15.51 2.58 4.26
N GLY A 80 -15.35 2.61 5.59
CA GLY A 80 -15.57 1.44 6.45
C GLY A 80 -14.46 0.37 6.42
N ALA A 81 -13.28 0.68 5.87
CA ALA A 81 -12.16 -0.26 5.90
C ALA A 81 -11.73 -0.54 7.36
N ILE A 82 -11.78 -1.81 7.78
CA ILE A 82 -11.29 -2.28 9.10
C ILE A 82 -9.89 -1.74 9.41
N TRP A 83 -9.06 -1.60 8.37
CA TRP A 83 -7.72 -1.03 8.47
C TRP A 83 -7.69 0.38 9.09
N SER A 84 -8.62 1.26 8.72
CA SER A 84 -8.66 2.63 9.27
C SER A 84 -8.92 2.64 10.79
N LEU A 85 -9.67 1.66 11.29
CA LEU A 85 -9.89 1.47 12.72
C LEU A 85 -8.65 0.88 13.40
N TRP A 86 -7.94 -0.02 12.71
CA TRP A 86 -6.71 -0.64 13.18
C TRP A 86 -5.55 0.36 13.35
N GLU A 87 -5.37 1.31 12.41
CA GLU A 87 -4.36 2.36 12.52
C GLU A 87 -4.59 3.26 13.75
N ARG A 88 -5.86 3.59 14.02
CA ARG A 88 -6.26 4.43 15.17
C ARG A 88 -6.20 3.70 16.50
N ALA A 89 -6.22 2.37 16.48
CA ALA A 89 -6.22 1.55 17.69
C ALA A 89 -4.83 1.49 18.34
N ASN A 90 -4.80 1.69 19.66
CA ASN A 90 -3.62 1.43 20.48
C ASN A 90 -3.38 -0.10 20.64
N PRO A 91 -2.23 -0.55 21.19
CA PRO A 91 -1.93 -1.99 21.30
C PRO A 91 -3.00 -2.81 22.03
N ALA A 92 -3.59 -2.29 23.12
CA ALA A 92 -4.64 -2.98 23.86
C ALA A 92 -5.94 -3.08 23.04
N GLN A 93 -6.32 -2.00 22.36
CA GLN A 93 -7.48 -1.98 21.46
C GLN A 93 -7.30 -2.96 20.30
N ARG A 94 -6.10 -3.10 19.74
CA ARG A 94 -5.80 -4.07 18.67
C ARG A 94 -6.01 -5.50 19.15
N GLN A 95 -5.53 -5.85 20.34
CA GLN A 95 -5.78 -7.17 20.95
C GLN A 95 -7.28 -7.43 21.15
N GLN A 96 -8.02 -6.42 21.63
CA GLN A 96 -9.46 -6.55 21.81
C GLN A 96 -10.22 -6.70 20.48
N ILE A 97 -9.84 -5.94 19.45
CA ILE A 97 -10.39 -6.08 18.10
C ILE A 97 -10.16 -7.50 17.58
N GLU A 98 -8.95 -8.04 17.73
CA GLU A 98 -8.63 -9.40 17.30
C GLU A 98 -9.51 -10.44 18.03
N SER A 99 -9.68 -10.30 19.35
CA SER A 99 -10.54 -11.20 20.13
C SER A 99 -11.99 -11.20 19.65
N VAL A 100 -12.56 -10.04 19.33
CA VAL A 100 -13.94 -9.92 18.85
C VAL A 100 -14.07 -10.54 17.45
N VAL A 101 -13.15 -10.22 16.55
CA VAL A 101 -13.16 -10.77 15.18
C VAL A 101 -13.03 -12.29 15.22
N ARG A 102 -12.13 -12.84 16.04
CA ARG A 102 -11.96 -14.28 16.23
C ARG A 102 -13.25 -14.93 16.72
N ALA A 103 -13.88 -14.38 17.77
CA ALA A 103 -15.12 -14.90 18.32
C ALA A 103 -16.26 -14.91 17.28
N LEU A 104 -16.35 -13.88 16.44
CA LEU A 104 -17.37 -13.81 15.38
C LEU A 104 -17.15 -14.81 14.24
N VAL A 105 -15.89 -15.06 13.86
CA VAL A 105 -15.55 -16.01 12.79
C VAL A 105 -15.70 -17.46 13.26
N GLU A 106 -15.31 -17.77 14.50
CA GLU A 106 -15.40 -19.12 15.06
C GLU A 106 -16.83 -19.51 15.49
N ALA A 107 -17.72 -18.54 15.70
CA ALA A 107 -19.12 -18.78 16.01
C ALA A 107 -20.01 -19.02 14.77
N ALA A 108 -19.45 -18.94 13.56
CA ALA A 108 -20.14 -19.18 12.29
C ALA A 108 -19.80 -20.56 11.71
#